data_AF-A0A2E5MIU3-F1
#
_entry.id   AF-A0A2E5MIU3-F1
#
_cell.length_a   1.000
_cell.length_b   1.000
_cell.length_c   1.000
_cell.angle_alpha   90.00
_cell.angle_beta   90.00
_cell.angle_gamma   90.00
#
_symmetry.space_group_name_H-M   'P 1'
#
loop_
_entity.id
_entity.type
_entity.pdbx_description
1 polymer ?
#
loop_
_entity_poly.entity_id
_entity_poly.type
_entity_poly.pdbx_seq_one_letter_code
_entity_poly.pdbx_strand_id
1 'polypeptide(L)'
;MKSKWMGILFSSLLLVESVQAALPPEHETQRLMLAVEQAVADDRWGDAGEYLNRLQALDTIKPTDYQFYRGLVMQQAGHFNEATAALDAYVTSAGAEGEHYTEALSLITRIERDRKSRGAGEQGIVEIQPLASIKPAAKNNVAALEKLYLTNSPRDALQQHANSLLALNAWTDGNSKIIRPDAVPDLQYRVTAGKGELQVQETEITDKGRSRVTSDAIPVYGINPLLKWDCPDDGRTCWVYDPRDGSRWLKLGSNADATEELASTLGDLIRRLQAP
;
A
#
# COMPACT_ATOMS: atom_id res chain seq x y z
N MET A 1 19.75 -44.23 70.75
CA MET A 1 19.81 -43.85 69.32
C MET A 1 18.98 -42.60 69.12
N LYS A 2 19.56 -41.53 68.56
CA LYS A 2 18.96 -40.19 68.46
C LYS A 2 18.01 -40.13 67.25
N SER A 3 16.73 -39.84 67.47
CA SER A 3 15.76 -39.56 66.40
C SER A 3 15.86 -38.10 65.97
N LYS A 4 16.18 -37.87 64.69
CA LYS A 4 16.16 -36.55 64.05
C LYS A 4 14.81 -36.36 63.38
N TRP A 5 14.00 -35.41 63.84
CA TRP A 5 12.89 -34.86 63.07
C TRP A 5 13.37 -33.57 62.41
N MET A 6 13.59 -33.64 61.10
CA MET A 6 13.90 -32.48 60.26
C MET A 6 12.58 -31.97 59.67
N GLY A 7 12.17 -30.76 60.07
CA GLY A 7 10.97 -30.11 59.56
C GLY A 7 11.11 -29.76 58.07
N ILE A 8 10.06 -30.07 57.30
CA ILE A 8 9.94 -29.69 55.90
C ILE A 8 9.43 -28.24 55.86
N LEU A 9 10.28 -27.32 55.39
CA LEU A 9 9.92 -25.95 55.06
C LEU A 9 9.21 -25.93 53.69
N PHE A 10 7.90 -25.68 53.69
CA PHE A 10 7.15 -25.32 52.48
C PHE A 10 7.54 -23.90 52.06
N SER A 11 8.42 -23.78 51.06
CA SER A 11 8.70 -22.49 50.41
C SER A 11 7.66 -22.23 49.33
N SER A 12 6.72 -21.32 49.62
CA SER A 12 5.76 -20.78 48.67
C SER A 12 6.50 -19.87 47.68
N LEU A 13 6.72 -20.34 46.44
CA LEU A 13 7.18 -19.48 45.35
C LEU A 13 6.02 -18.55 44.95
N LEU A 14 6.12 -17.27 45.30
CA LEU A 14 5.28 -16.22 44.75
C LEU A 14 5.76 -15.91 43.33
N LEU A 15 4.99 -16.32 42.32
CA LEU A 15 5.12 -15.84 40.95
C LEU A 15 4.66 -14.38 40.91
N VAL A 16 5.62 -13.46 40.88
CA VAL A 16 5.34 -12.05 40.57
C VAL A 16 5.25 -11.96 39.05
N GLU A 17 4.03 -11.99 38.53
CA GLU A 17 3.79 -11.62 37.13
C GLU A 17 4.04 -10.12 37.00
N SER A 18 5.16 -9.76 36.37
CA SER A 18 5.47 -8.38 36.04
C SER A 18 4.49 -7.88 34.99
N VAL A 19 3.45 -7.17 35.42
CA VAL A 19 2.61 -6.38 34.52
C VAL A 19 3.48 -5.26 33.98
N GLN A 20 4.03 -5.45 32.78
CA GLN A 20 4.66 -4.37 32.03
C GLN A 20 3.56 -3.37 31.69
N ALA A 21 3.54 -2.24 32.39
CA ALA A 21 2.64 -1.15 32.07
C ALA A 21 2.94 -0.68 30.64
N ALA A 22 1.99 -0.87 29.74
CA ALA A 22 2.07 -0.30 28.40
C ALA A 22 2.06 1.23 28.53
N LEU A 23 2.97 1.90 27.82
CA LEU A 23 2.96 3.36 27.76
C LEU A 23 1.61 3.83 27.17
N PRO A 24 1.09 4.99 27.59
CA PRO A 24 -0.01 5.64 26.90
C PRO A 24 0.31 5.81 25.40
N PRO A 25 -0.68 5.68 24.49
CA PRO A 25 -0.45 5.67 23.04
C PRO A 25 0.36 6.86 22.52
N GLU A 26 0.17 8.05 23.08
CA GLU A 26 0.87 9.26 22.68
C GLU A 26 2.37 9.20 23.02
N HIS A 27 2.71 8.64 24.18
CA HIS A 27 4.09 8.44 24.60
C HIS A 27 4.75 7.30 23.83
N GLU A 28 4.00 6.25 23.49
CA GLU A 28 4.51 5.18 22.61
C GLU A 28 4.79 5.71 21.21
N THR A 29 3.96 6.60 20.67
CA THR A 29 4.21 7.26 19.39
C THR A 29 5.49 8.08 19.40
N GLN A 30 5.71 8.89 20.44
CA GLN A 30 6.98 9.64 20.57
C GLN A 30 8.19 8.70 20.70
N ARG A 31 8.08 7.65 21.53
CA ARG A 31 9.16 6.67 21.72
C ARG A 31 9.50 5.95 20.43
N LEU A 32 8.50 5.51 19.68
CA LEU A 32 8.71 4.80 18.41
C LEU A 32 9.28 5.74 17.34
N MET A 33 8.87 7.01 17.31
CA MET A 33 9.46 7.99 16.39
C MET A 33 10.96 8.18 16.67
N LEU A 34 11.35 8.36 17.93
CA LEU A 34 12.77 8.41 18.32
C LEU A 34 13.52 7.13 17.93
N ALA A 35 12.87 5.98 18.04
CA ALA A 35 13.47 4.69 17.64
C ALA A 35 13.65 4.59 16.11
N VAL A 36 12.72 5.14 15.32
CA VAL A 36 12.86 5.25 13.86
C VAL A 36 14.05 6.15 13.51
N GLU A 37 14.12 7.35 14.09
CA GLU A 37 15.20 8.31 13.86
C GLU A 37 16.57 7.69 14.14
N GLN A 38 16.71 7.05 15.31
CA GLN A 38 17.95 6.40 15.70
C GLN A 38 18.28 5.20 14.79
N ALA A 39 17.29 4.38 14.43
CA ALA A 39 17.51 3.25 13.54
C ALA A 39 17.96 3.71 12.14
N VAL A 40 17.40 4.80 11.61
CA VAL A 40 17.84 5.39 10.34
C VAL A 40 19.26 5.97 10.46
N ALA A 41 19.57 6.68 11.54
CA ALA A 41 20.91 7.21 11.79
C ALA A 41 21.98 6.12 11.92
N ASP A 42 21.59 4.94 12.42
CA ASP A 42 22.46 3.76 12.58
C ASP A 42 22.48 2.83 11.35
N ASP A 43 21.88 3.22 10.22
CA ASP A 43 21.68 2.37 9.02
C ASP A 43 20.93 1.04 9.28
N ARG A 44 20.16 0.96 10.37
CA ARG A 44 19.33 -0.19 10.76
C ARG A 44 17.96 -0.13 10.10
N TRP A 45 17.94 -0.23 8.77
CA TRP A 45 16.74 -0.08 7.94
C TRP A 45 15.61 -1.07 8.25
N GLY A 46 15.95 -2.29 8.65
CA GLY A 46 14.98 -3.31 9.08
C GLY A 46 14.24 -2.89 10.35
N ASP A 47 14.98 -2.45 11.37
CA ASP A 47 14.44 -1.97 12.64
C ASP A 47 13.56 -0.72 12.43
N ALA A 48 14.02 0.22 11.58
CA ALA A 48 13.26 1.41 11.23
C ALA A 48 11.90 1.06 10.59
N GLY A 49 11.88 0.08 9.68
CA GLY A 49 10.65 -0.45 9.10
C GLY A 49 9.70 -1.08 10.13
N GLU A 50 10.24 -1.85 11.09
CA GLU A 50 9.43 -2.44 12.17
C GLU A 50 8.80 -1.37 13.06
N TYR A 51 9.57 -0.35 13.47
CA TYR A 51 9.05 0.75 14.28
C TYR A 51 8.00 1.58 13.53
N LEU A 52 8.18 1.83 12.23
CA LEU A 52 7.17 2.50 11.39
C LEU A 52 5.87 1.70 11.27
N ASN A 53 5.94 0.38 11.15
CA ASN A 53 4.75 -0.48 11.11
C ASN A 53 3.99 -0.42 12.43
N ARG A 54 4.70 -0.43 13.56
CA ARG A 54 4.11 -0.28 14.90
C ARG A 54 3.47 1.10 15.07
N LEU A 55 4.14 2.17 14.62
CA LEU A 55 3.59 3.53 14.60
C LEU A 55 2.32 3.65 13.77
N GLN A 56 2.27 2.99 12.61
CA GLN A 56 1.10 2.99 11.75
C GLN A 56 -0.12 2.39 12.44
N ALA A 57 0.08 1.33 13.25
CA ALA A 57 -0.99 0.67 13.99
C ALA A 57 -1.54 1.46 15.19
N LEU A 58 -0.85 2.52 15.63
CA LEU A 58 -1.33 3.38 16.70
C LEU A 58 -2.34 4.42 16.18
N ASP A 59 -3.51 4.45 16.82
CA ASP A 59 -4.56 5.45 16.58
C ASP A 59 -4.24 6.75 17.31
N THR A 60 -3.17 7.42 16.86
CA THR A 60 -2.70 8.69 17.41
C THR A 60 -2.25 9.62 16.29
N ILE A 61 -2.20 10.91 16.60
CA ILE A 61 -1.61 11.92 15.72
C ILE A 61 -0.10 11.66 15.65
N LYS A 62 0.38 11.41 14.44
CA LYS A 62 1.80 11.14 14.16
C LYS A 62 2.54 12.48 14.00
N PRO A 63 3.80 12.60 14.50
CA PRO A 63 4.61 13.79 14.26
C PRO A 63 4.84 14.03 12.77
N THR A 64 5.06 15.28 12.37
CA THR A 64 5.27 15.65 10.96
C THR A 64 6.39 14.83 10.31
N ASP A 65 7.50 14.63 11.04
CA ASP A 65 8.68 13.91 10.55
C ASP A 65 8.43 12.42 10.29
N TYR A 66 7.32 11.85 10.80
CA TYR A 66 6.90 10.50 10.46
C TYR A 66 6.87 10.26 8.95
N GLN A 67 6.35 11.23 8.18
CA GLN A 67 6.24 11.10 6.74
C GLN A 67 7.61 11.17 6.04
N PHE A 68 8.53 11.97 6.56
CA PHE A 68 9.89 12.04 6.05
C PHE A 68 10.64 10.72 6.24
N TYR A 69 10.65 10.19 7.47
CA TYR A 69 11.33 8.93 7.77
C TYR A 69 10.66 7.73 7.10
N ARG A 70 9.33 7.73 6.96
CA ARG A 70 8.62 6.74 6.14
C ARG A 70 9.09 6.80 4.68
N GLY A 71 9.26 8.00 4.13
CA GLY A 71 9.81 8.21 2.80
C GLY A 71 11.20 7.59 2.62
N LEU A 72 12.13 7.88 3.55
CA LEU A 72 13.48 7.34 3.57
C LEU A 72 13.50 5.81 3.60
N VAL A 73 12.77 5.22 4.54
CA VAL A 73 12.74 3.76 4.71
C VAL A 73 12.13 3.07 3.47
N MET A 74 11.06 3.64 2.90
CA MET A 74 10.45 3.09 1.68
C MET A 74 11.38 3.21 0.47
N GLN A 75 12.13 4.32 0.34
CA GLN A 75 13.10 4.48 -0.72
C GLN A 75 14.20 3.42 -0.61
N GLN A 76 14.72 3.20 0.59
CA GLN A 76 15.75 2.19 0.84
C GLN A 76 15.25 0.77 0.52
N ALA A 77 13.98 0.50 0.81
CA ALA A 77 13.32 -0.77 0.47
C ALA A 77 12.97 -0.89 -1.04
N GLY A 78 13.25 0.12 -1.86
CA GLY A 78 12.90 0.15 -3.28
C GLY A 78 11.41 0.40 -3.56
N HIS A 79 10.62 0.72 -2.53
CA HIS A 79 9.19 1.04 -2.62
C HIS A 79 8.99 2.50 -3.02
N PHE A 80 9.37 2.82 -4.26
CA PHE A 80 9.49 4.20 -4.74
C PHE A 80 8.17 4.98 -4.79
N ASN A 81 7.04 4.32 -5.00
CA ASN A 81 5.75 5.00 -5.00
C ASN A 81 5.36 5.43 -3.59
N GLU A 82 5.47 4.52 -2.62
CA GLU A 82 5.24 4.78 -1.20
C GLU A 82 6.22 5.82 -0.67
N ALA A 83 7.49 5.73 -1.08
CA ALA A 83 8.52 6.69 -0.73
C ALA A 83 8.15 8.11 -1.20
N THR A 84 7.81 8.25 -2.49
CA THR A 84 7.43 9.55 -3.07
C THR A 84 6.20 10.11 -2.36
N ALA A 85 5.17 9.30 -2.13
CA ALA A 85 3.94 9.76 -1.52
C ALA A 85 4.12 10.21 -0.05
N ALA A 86 4.96 9.50 0.71
CA ALA A 86 5.32 9.91 2.06
C ALA A 86 6.09 11.23 2.06
N LEU A 87 7.06 11.39 1.15
CA LEU A 87 7.83 12.64 1.02
C LEU A 87 6.95 13.82 0.56
N ASP A 88 6.01 13.60 -0.36
CA ASP A 88 5.02 14.61 -0.78
C ASP A 88 4.14 15.04 0.40
N ALA A 89 3.68 14.09 1.21
CA ALA A 89 2.90 14.36 2.41
C ALA A 89 3.70 15.15 3.45
N TYR A 90 4.99 14.86 3.61
CA TYR A 90 5.89 15.63 4.47
C TYR A 90 6.02 17.07 3.96
N VAL A 91 6.38 17.27 2.69
CA VAL A 91 6.54 18.60 2.08
C VAL A 91 5.27 19.45 2.22
N THR A 92 4.10 18.82 2.03
CA THR A 92 2.80 19.48 2.15
C THR A 92 2.46 19.88 3.59
N SER A 93 2.78 19.03 4.57
CA SER A 93 2.41 19.26 5.97
C SER A 93 3.43 20.12 6.73
N ALA A 94 4.73 19.92 6.51
CA ALA A 94 5.80 20.67 7.14
C ALA A 94 6.00 22.06 6.51
N GLY A 95 5.78 22.17 5.19
CA GLY A 95 6.07 23.38 4.42
C GLY A 95 7.57 23.70 4.34
N ALA A 96 7.90 24.88 3.80
CA ALA A 96 9.28 25.28 3.52
C ALA A 96 10.17 25.45 4.77
N GLU A 97 9.56 25.61 5.95
CA GLU A 97 10.26 25.74 7.23
C GLU A 97 10.53 24.38 7.90
N GLY A 98 10.07 23.27 7.31
CA GLY A 98 10.32 21.93 7.83
C GLY A 98 11.80 21.56 7.80
N GLU A 99 12.29 20.94 8.87
CA GLU A 99 13.70 20.56 9.05
C GLU A 99 14.26 19.79 7.84
N HIS A 100 13.48 18.87 7.29
CA HIS A 100 13.86 18.00 6.19
C HIS A 100 13.33 18.45 4.82
N TYR A 101 12.80 19.68 4.68
CA TYR A 101 12.11 20.12 3.46
C TYR A 101 12.99 19.98 2.21
N THR A 102 14.21 20.51 2.27
CA THR A 102 15.15 20.48 1.13
C THR A 102 15.59 19.05 0.82
N GLU A 103 15.78 18.24 1.86
CA GLU A 103 16.15 16.83 1.71
C GLU A 103 15.03 16.02 1.06
N ALA A 104 13.79 16.20 1.50
CA ALA A 104 12.62 15.52 0.94
C ALA A 104 12.46 15.79 -0.56
N LEU A 105 12.58 17.05 -1.01
CA LEU A 105 12.53 17.40 -2.43
C LEU A 105 13.69 16.79 -3.23
N SER A 106 14.88 16.74 -2.64
CA SER A 106 16.06 16.09 -3.25
C SER A 106 15.86 14.59 -3.42
N LEU A 107 15.26 13.93 -2.42
CA LEU A 107 14.94 12.50 -2.46
C LEU A 107 13.85 12.20 -3.49
N ILE A 108 12.77 13.00 -3.57
CA ILE A 108 11.74 12.87 -4.62
C ILE A 108 12.39 12.93 -6.00
N THR A 109 13.24 13.93 -6.25
CA THR A 109 13.95 14.10 -7.52
C THR A 109 14.90 12.91 -7.81
N ARG A 110 15.51 12.32 -6.78
CA ARG A 110 16.36 11.12 -6.93
C ARG A 110 15.53 9.91 -7.32
N ILE A 111 14.42 9.67 -6.61
CA ILE A 111 13.50 8.57 -6.88
C ILE A 111 12.96 8.66 -8.32
N GLU A 112 12.58 9.85 -8.80
CA GLU A 112 12.15 10.04 -10.18
C GLU A 112 13.22 9.64 -11.21
N ARG A 113 14.48 10.01 -10.97
CA ARG A 113 15.60 9.62 -11.84
C ARG A 113 15.85 8.12 -11.80
N ASP A 114 15.81 7.51 -10.61
CA ASP A 114 16.03 6.08 -10.42
C ASP A 114 14.93 5.28 -11.14
N ARG A 115 13.67 5.73 -11.05
CA ARG A 115 12.54 5.16 -11.81
C ARG A 115 12.72 5.27 -13.31
N LYS A 116 13.16 6.43 -13.82
CA LYS A 116 13.42 6.60 -15.25
C LYS A 116 14.54 5.69 -15.75
N SER A 117 15.56 5.46 -14.91
CA SER A 117 16.66 4.53 -15.24
C SER A 117 16.21 3.06 -15.24
N ARG A 118 15.32 2.67 -14.32
CA ARG A 118 14.78 1.30 -14.25
C ARG A 118 13.73 1.04 -15.34
N GLY A 119 12.87 2.01 -15.65
CA GLY A 119 11.93 1.95 -16.77
C GLY A 119 12.61 1.96 -18.15
N ALA A 120 13.86 2.44 -18.25
CA ALA A 120 14.69 2.33 -19.45
C ALA A 120 15.35 0.95 -19.60
N GLY A 121 15.25 0.06 -18.61
CA GLY A 121 15.76 -1.31 -18.67
C GLY A 121 14.89 -2.29 -19.47
N GLU A 122 13.63 -1.92 -19.76
CA GLU A 122 12.67 -2.76 -20.50
C GLU A 122 12.23 -2.20 -21.86
N GLN A 123 12.81 -1.10 -22.33
CA GLN A 123 12.56 -0.64 -23.70
C GLN A 123 13.88 -0.39 -24.42
N GLY A 124 14.12 -1.22 -25.42
CA GLY A 124 15.18 -1.01 -26.40
C GLY A 124 15.16 0.43 -26.91
N ILE A 125 16.36 0.98 -27.01
CA ILE A 125 16.75 2.27 -27.59
C ILE A 125 15.64 2.92 -28.43
N VAL A 126 14.96 3.93 -27.89
CA VAL A 126 14.21 4.90 -28.69
C VAL A 126 14.80 6.28 -28.45
N GLU A 127 15.29 6.81 -29.56
CA GLU A 127 15.81 8.16 -29.76
C GLU A 127 14.88 9.23 -29.16
N ILE A 128 15.46 10.17 -28.43
CA ILE A 128 14.74 11.24 -27.74
C ILE A 128 14.07 12.15 -28.78
N GLN A 129 12.74 12.08 -28.84
CA GLN A 129 11.91 13.11 -29.48
C GLN A 129 11.11 13.89 -28.43
N PRO A 130 10.81 15.18 -28.69
CA PRO A 130 10.49 16.16 -27.65
C PRO A 130 9.13 15.90 -27.02
N LEU A 131 9.06 16.20 -25.72
CA LEU A 131 7.87 16.43 -24.89
C LEU A 131 6.60 15.73 -25.40
N ALA A 132 6.43 14.49 -24.96
CA ALA A 132 5.21 13.74 -25.14
C ALA A 132 4.00 14.60 -24.75
N SER A 133 3.23 14.97 -25.78
CA SER A 133 1.83 15.35 -25.67
C SER A 133 1.11 14.47 -24.65
N ILE A 134 0.39 15.08 -23.71
CA ILE A 134 -0.52 14.38 -22.79
C ILE A 134 -1.55 13.62 -23.65
N LYS A 135 -1.27 12.35 -23.91
CA LYS A 135 -2.30 11.43 -24.39
C LYS A 135 -3.24 11.17 -23.21
N PRO A 136 -4.56 11.24 -23.40
CA PRO A 136 -5.49 10.75 -22.38
C PRO A 136 -5.09 9.32 -22.02
N ALA A 137 -4.99 9.03 -20.73
CA ALA A 137 -4.79 7.69 -20.18
C ALA A 137 -6.05 6.82 -20.37
N ALA A 138 -6.61 6.82 -21.57
CA ALA A 138 -7.68 5.92 -21.98
C ALA A 138 -7.06 4.90 -22.94
N LYS A 139 -6.30 3.94 -22.37
CA LYS A 139 -5.96 2.70 -23.09
C LYS A 139 -7.24 1.91 -23.42
N ASN A 140 -8.31 2.15 -22.68
CA ASN A 140 -9.57 1.43 -22.79
C ASN A 140 -10.49 2.02 -23.86
N ASN A 141 -10.76 1.25 -24.90
CA ASN A 141 -11.84 1.56 -25.84
C ASN A 141 -13.19 1.27 -25.16
N VAL A 142 -13.74 2.27 -24.46
CA VAL A 142 -14.96 2.11 -23.65
C VAL A 142 -16.16 1.63 -24.49
N ALA A 143 -16.27 2.05 -25.75
CA ALA A 143 -17.32 1.57 -26.66
C ALA A 143 -17.17 0.07 -27.00
N ALA A 144 -15.94 -0.45 -27.01
CA ALA A 144 -15.70 -1.88 -27.14
C ALA A 144 -16.05 -2.62 -25.84
N LEU A 145 -15.74 -2.03 -24.67
CA LEU A 145 -16.11 -2.60 -23.37
C LEU A 145 -17.63 -2.66 -23.16
N GLU A 146 -18.38 -1.63 -23.59
CA GLU A 146 -19.84 -1.63 -23.53
C GLU A 146 -20.44 -2.82 -24.28
N LYS A 147 -19.90 -3.12 -25.47
CA LYS A 147 -20.29 -4.28 -26.27
C LYS A 147 -19.85 -5.60 -25.62
N LEU A 148 -18.61 -5.67 -25.12
CA LEU A 148 -18.05 -6.87 -24.49
C LEU A 148 -18.85 -7.28 -23.25
N TYR A 149 -19.19 -6.32 -22.40
CA TYR A 149 -19.91 -6.56 -21.14
C TYR A 149 -21.43 -6.40 -21.25
N LEU A 150 -21.96 -6.13 -22.45
CA LEU A 150 -23.39 -5.91 -22.69
C LEU A 150 -24.02 -4.87 -21.76
N THR A 151 -23.32 -3.75 -21.58
CA THR A 151 -23.75 -2.65 -20.70
C THR A 151 -24.29 -1.48 -21.51
N ASN A 152 -25.17 -0.69 -20.88
CA ASN A 152 -25.80 0.47 -21.50
C ASN A 152 -25.14 1.80 -21.08
N SER A 153 -24.04 1.75 -20.33
CA SER A 153 -23.32 2.95 -19.91
C SER A 153 -21.81 2.72 -19.85
N PRO A 154 -21.01 3.76 -20.19
CA PRO A 154 -19.55 3.71 -20.07
C PRO A 154 -19.08 3.39 -18.64
N ARG A 155 -19.82 3.86 -17.65
CA ARG A 155 -19.52 3.65 -16.23
C ARG A 155 -19.65 2.17 -15.87
N ASP A 156 -20.77 1.55 -16.26
CA ASP A 156 -21.03 0.15 -15.95
C ASP A 156 -20.06 -0.77 -16.71
N ALA A 157 -19.70 -0.42 -17.95
CA ALA A 157 -18.68 -1.14 -18.73
C ALA A 157 -17.33 -1.16 -18.02
N LEU A 158 -16.86 0.01 -17.56
CA LEU A 158 -15.58 0.14 -16.84
C LEU A 158 -15.60 -0.58 -15.49
N GLN A 159 -16.71 -0.50 -14.75
CA GLN A 159 -16.87 -1.24 -13.49
C GLN A 159 -16.80 -2.76 -13.72
N GLN A 160 -17.51 -3.28 -14.74
CA GLN A 160 -17.49 -4.71 -15.05
C GLN A 160 -16.10 -5.16 -15.51
N HIS A 161 -15.43 -4.33 -16.30
CA HIS A 161 -14.06 -4.59 -16.73
C HIS A 161 -13.08 -4.63 -15.57
N ALA A 162 -13.12 -3.63 -14.69
CA ALA A 162 -12.30 -3.60 -13.47
C ALA A 162 -12.56 -4.85 -12.60
N ASN A 163 -13.83 -5.20 -12.37
CA ASN A 163 -14.17 -6.40 -11.59
C ASN A 163 -13.71 -7.70 -12.24
N SER A 164 -13.67 -7.77 -13.58
CA SER A 164 -13.13 -8.92 -14.30
C SER A 164 -11.62 -9.04 -14.10
N LEU A 165 -10.88 -7.94 -14.23
CA LEU A 165 -9.44 -7.89 -13.99
C LEU A 165 -9.10 -8.27 -12.54
N LEU A 166 -9.86 -7.76 -11.56
CA LEU A 166 -9.71 -8.09 -10.15
C LEU A 166 -9.97 -9.58 -9.86
N ALA A 167 -11.00 -10.16 -10.47
CA ALA A 167 -11.33 -11.57 -10.28
C ALA A 167 -10.27 -12.50 -10.90
N LEU A 168 -9.78 -12.18 -12.10
CA LEU A 168 -8.79 -13.00 -12.82
C LEU A 168 -7.38 -12.90 -12.23
N ASN A 169 -7.07 -11.82 -11.51
CA ASN A 169 -5.75 -11.57 -10.95
C ASN A 169 -5.78 -11.47 -9.41
N ALA A 170 -6.77 -12.11 -8.78
CA ALA A 170 -6.88 -12.20 -7.33
C ALA A 170 -5.63 -12.84 -6.72
N TRP A 171 -5.23 -12.38 -5.54
CA TRP A 171 -3.99 -12.82 -4.90
C TRP A 171 -4.20 -14.12 -4.10
N THR A 172 -3.19 -15.00 -4.11
CA THR A 172 -3.15 -16.24 -3.34
C THR A 172 -1.81 -16.41 -2.62
N ASP A 173 -1.87 -16.88 -1.37
CA ASP A 173 -0.73 -17.32 -0.58
C ASP A 173 -0.32 -18.73 -1.02
N GLY A 174 0.35 -18.82 -2.15
CA GLY A 174 0.67 -20.12 -2.70
C GLY A 174 1.40 -20.01 -4.02
N ASN A 175 2.60 -20.55 -4.04
CA ASN A 175 3.51 -20.66 -5.16
C ASN A 175 2.95 -21.53 -6.29
N SER A 176 1.84 -21.15 -6.90
CA SER A 176 1.26 -21.86 -8.03
C SER A 176 0.99 -20.89 -9.16
N LYS A 177 1.89 -20.92 -10.15
CA LYS A 177 1.63 -20.58 -11.56
C LYS A 177 0.46 -21.39 -12.19
N ILE A 178 -0.37 -22.03 -11.37
CA ILE A 178 -1.45 -22.93 -11.74
C ILE A 178 -2.70 -22.42 -11.03
N ILE A 179 -3.41 -21.50 -11.70
CA ILE A 179 -4.76 -21.09 -11.30
C ILE A 179 -5.63 -22.35 -11.39
N ARG A 180 -6.01 -22.92 -10.25
CA ARG A 180 -7.06 -23.95 -10.23
C ARG A 180 -8.39 -23.20 -10.39
N PRO A 181 -9.24 -23.56 -11.37
CA PRO A 181 -10.51 -22.88 -11.60
C PRO A 181 -11.42 -22.80 -10.36
N ASP A 182 -11.26 -23.77 -9.43
CA ASP A 182 -12.08 -23.91 -8.23
C ASP A 182 -11.35 -23.50 -6.93
N ALA A 183 -10.10 -23.01 -7.01
CA ALA A 183 -9.42 -22.50 -5.82
C ALA A 183 -9.95 -21.11 -5.48
N VAL A 184 -10.50 -20.97 -4.27
CA VAL A 184 -10.93 -19.67 -3.77
C VAL A 184 -9.68 -18.83 -3.48
N PRO A 185 -9.57 -17.61 -4.04
CA PRO A 185 -8.43 -16.75 -3.76
C PRO A 185 -8.36 -16.35 -2.29
N ASP A 186 -7.15 -16.17 -1.76
CA ASP A 186 -6.97 -15.72 -0.38
C ASP A 186 -7.36 -14.25 -0.23
N LEU A 187 -7.30 -13.47 -1.31
CA LEU A 187 -7.66 -12.07 -1.32
C LEU A 187 -8.31 -11.67 -2.65
N GLN A 188 -9.56 -11.20 -2.57
CA GLN A 188 -10.35 -10.76 -3.71
C GLN A 188 -10.93 -9.37 -3.47
N TYR A 189 -11.04 -8.60 -4.55
CA TYR A 189 -11.66 -7.28 -4.54
C TYR A 189 -12.88 -7.22 -5.46
N ARG A 190 -13.83 -6.35 -5.10
CA ARG A 190 -14.91 -5.91 -5.95
C ARG A 190 -15.06 -4.40 -5.83
N VAL A 191 -15.16 -3.72 -6.97
CA VAL A 191 -15.42 -2.28 -7.04
C VAL A 191 -16.85 -2.00 -7.48
N THR A 192 -17.46 -0.98 -6.87
CA THR A 192 -18.79 -0.47 -7.21
C THR A 192 -18.74 1.05 -7.36
N ALA A 193 -19.20 1.53 -8.52
CA ALA A 193 -19.25 2.93 -8.86
C ALA A 193 -20.52 3.57 -8.27
N GLY A 194 -20.35 4.31 -7.17
CA GLY A 194 -21.41 5.07 -6.52
C GLY A 194 -21.60 6.46 -7.11
N LYS A 195 -22.35 7.32 -6.43
CA LYS A 195 -22.53 8.72 -6.85
C LYS A 195 -21.41 9.58 -6.25
N GLY A 196 -20.36 9.84 -7.03
CA GLY A 196 -19.21 10.63 -6.57
C GLY A 196 -18.28 9.88 -5.61
N GLU A 197 -18.39 8.55 -5.54
CA GLU A 197 -17.55 7.68 -4.73
C GLU A 197 -17.30 6.36 -5.45
N LEU A 198 -16.14 5.76 -5.18
CA LEU A 198 -15.79 4.41 -5.60
C LEU A 198 -15.74 3.52 -4.35
N GLN A 199 -16.66 2.58 -4.25
CA GLN A 199 -16.70 1.61 -3.15
C GLN A 199 -15.85 0.41 -3.52
N VAL A 200 -15.01 -0.04 -2.59
CA VAL A 200 -14.16 -1.22 -2.74
C VAL A 200 -14.42 -2.18 -1.61
N GLN A 201 -14.93 -3.35 -1.97
CA GLN A 201 -15.13 -4.47 -1.09
C GLN A 201 -13.91 -5.39 -1.21
N GLU A 202 -13.24 -5.64 -0.10
CA GLU A 202 -12.17 -6.63 0.04
C GLU A 202 -12.73 -7.86 0.75
N THR A 203 -12.40 -9.04 0.24
CA THR A 203 -12.74 -10.33 0.84
C THR A 203 -11.45 -11.12 1.00
N GLU A 204 -11.10 -11.40 2.25
CA GLU A 204 -9.87 -12.09 2.62
C GLU A 204 -10.20 -13.40 3.34
N ILE A 205 -9.55 -14.49 2.96
CA ILE A 205 -9.60 -15.75 3.70
C ILE A 205 -8.56 -15.70 4.81
N THR A 206 -9.02 -15.69 6.05
CA THR A 206 -8.15 -15.73 7.22
C THR A 206 -7.56 -17.14 7.43
N ASP A 207 -6.44 -17.24 8.15
CA ASP A 207 -5.74 -18.50 8.48
C ASP A 207 -6.62 -19.63 9.07
N LYS A 208 -7.81 -19.28 9.57
CA LYS A 208 -8.80 -20.21 10.13
C LYS A 208 -9.85 -20.67 9.09
N GLY A 209 -9.65 -20.37 7.80
CA GLY A 209 -10.60 -20.66 6.72
C GLY A 209 -11.88 -19.83 6.76
N ARG A 210 -11.92 -18.74 7.55
CA ARG A 210 -13.07 -17.83 7.61
C ARG A 210 -12.83 -16.64 6.69
N SER A 211 -13.86 -16.22 5.95
CA SER A 211 -13.81 -15.00 5.16
C SER A 211 -14.04 -13.76 6.03
N ARG A 212 -13.14 -12.79 5.93
CA ARG A 212 -13.29 -11.42 6.43
C ARG A 212 -13.67 -10.53 5.25
N VAL A 213 -14.73 -9.74 5.41
CA VAL A 213 -15.19 -8.81 4.39
C VAL A 213 -15.07 -7.40 4.96
N THR A 214 -14.34 -6.55 4.24
CA THR A 214 -14.16 -5.13 4.55
C THR A 214 -14.64 -4.32 3.35
N SER A 215 -15.16 -3.12 3.60
CA SER A 215 -15.62 -2.22 2.55
C SER A 215 -15.14 -0.82 2.87
N ASP A 216 -14.42 -0.21 1.93
CA ASP A 216 -14.01 1.19 1.98
C ASP A 216 -14.71 1.98 0.86
N ALA A 217 -14.92 3.27 1.08
CA ALA A 217 -15.50 4.17 0.10
C ALA A 217 -14.55 5.34 -0.12
N ILE A 218 -14.15 5.54 -1.37
CA ILE A 218 -13.24 6.60 -1.77
C ILE A 218 -14.04 7.73 -2.44
N PRO A 219 -14.14 8.93 -1.83
CA PRO A 219 -14.71 10.08 -2.49
C PRO A 219 -13.85 10.45 -3.70
N VAL A 220 -14.42 10.55 -4.90
CA VAL A 220 -13.58 10.75 -6.09
C VAL A 220 -13.17 12.20 -6.31
N TYR A 221 -13.87 13.17 -5.72
CA TYR A 221 -13.58 14.60 -5.93
C TYR A 221 -12.22 14.99 -5.33
N GLY A 222 -11.39 15.66 -6.13
CA GLY A 222 -10.04 16.08 -5.72
C GLY A 222 -8.97 14.99 -5.80
N ILE A 223 -9.32 13.77 -6.22
CA ILE A 223 -8.38 12.66 -6.39
C ILE A 223 -7.74 12.69 -7.78
N ASN A 224 -6.44 12.38 -7.87
CA ASN A 224 -5.76 12.20 -9.14
C ASN A 224 -6.20 10.89 -9.82
N PRO A 225 -6.83 10.93 -11.02
CA PRO A 225 -7.28 9.72 -11.72
C PRO A 225 -6.16 8.98 -12.46
N LEU A 226 -4.90 9.40 -12.35
CA LEU A 226 -3.75 8.66 -12.84
C LEU A 226 -3.21 7.79 -11.70
N LEU A 227 -3.82 6.62 -11.52
CA LEU A 227 -3.43 5.70 -10.46
C LEU A 227 -2.04 5.16 -10.75
N LYS A 228 -1.19 5.22 -9.72
CA LYS A 228 0.11 4.57 -9.76
C LYS A 228 -0.10 3.07 -9.55
N TRP A 229 0.77 2.27 -10.12
CA TRP A 229 0.86 0.84 -9.91
C TRP A 229 2.32 0.39 -10.00
N ASP A 230 2.63 -0.76 -9.43
CA ASP A 230 3.95 -1.39 -9.51
C ASP A 230 3.87 -2.89 -9.22
N CYS A 231 4.82 -3.65 -9.75
CA CYS A 231 5.06 -5.05 -9.41
C CYS A 231 6.50 -5.18 -8.94
N PRO A 232 6.76 -5.11 -7.61
CA PRO A 232 8.11 -5.17 -7.09
C PRO A 232 8.90 -6.39 -7.58
N ASP A 233 10.24 -6.26 -7.62
CA ASP A 233 11.17 -7.27 -8.15
C ASP A 233 11.12 -8.64 -7.43
N ASP A 234 10.31 -8.79 -6.37
CA ASP A 234 10.00 -10.09 -5.77
C ASP A 234 9.16 -11.00 -6.68
N GLY A 235 8.60 -10.43 -7.76
CA GLY A 235 7.92 -11.11 -8.86
C GLY A 235 6.65 -11.85 -8.47
N ARG A 236 6.14 -11.66 -7.25
CA ARG A 236 5.01 -12.45 -6.70
C ARG A 236 3.73 -11.65 -6.58
N THR A 237 3.83 -10.33 -6.43
CA THR A 237 2.68 -9.48 -6.12
C THR A 237 2.74 -8.20 -6.94
N CYS A 238 1.59 -7.75 -7.41
CA CYS A 238 1.41 -6.44 -8.00
C CYS A 238 0.49 -5.59 -7.14
N TRP A 239 0.66 -4.28 -7.21
CA TRP A 239 -0.09 -3.31 -6.41
C TRP A 239 -0.65 -2.19 -7.25
N VAL A 240 -1.90 -1.82 -7.00
CA VAL A 240 -2.44 -0.49 -7.33
C VAL A 240 -2.37 0.35 -6.06
N TYR A 241 -1.91 1.60 -6.20
CA TYR A 241 -1.75 2.52 -5.06
C TYR A 241 -2.98 3.39 -4.84
N ASP A 242 -3.26 3.67 -3.57
CA ASP A 242 -4.34 4.57 -3.16
C ASP A 242 -4.02 5.99 -3.68
N PRO A 243 -4.90 6.60 -4.47
CA PRO A 243 -4.62 7.90 -5.05
C PRO A 243 -4.79 9.07 -4.06
N ARG A 244 -5.20 8.81 -2.80
CA ARG A 244 -5.28 9.80 -1.71
C ARG A 244 -3.93 10.03 -1.03
N ASP A 245 -3.18 8.95 -0.78
CA ASP A 245 -1.98 8.97 0.05
C ASP A 245 -0.80 8.14 -0.49
N GLY A 246 -0.97 7.48 -1.64
CA GLY A 246 0.04 6.64 -2.29
C GLY A 246 0.41 5.38 -1.51
N SER A 247 -0.38 4.98 -0.52
CA SER A 247 -0.25 3.69 0.16
C SER A 247 -0.69 2.54 -0.75
N ARG A 248 -0.34 1.30 -0.38
CA ARG A 248 -0.78 0.10 -1.11
C ARG A 248 -2.27 -0.10 -0.91
N TRP A 249 -3.01 -0.21 -2.01
CA TRP A 249 -4.46 -0.31 -1.97
C TRP A 249 -4.99 -1.67 -2.42
N LEU A 250 -4.71 -2.06 -3.66
CA LEU A 250 -5.19 -3.33 -4.22
C LEU A 250 -4.01 -4.25 -4.45
N LYS A 251 -4.01 -5.40 -3.77
CA LYS A 251 -3.00 -6.45 -3.92
C LYS A 251 -3.44 -7.47 -4.98
N LEU A 252 -2.59 -7.74 -5.97
CA LEU A 252 -2.90 -8.66 -7.06
C LEU A 252 -1.81 -9.73 -7.20
N GLY A 253 -2.15 -10.81 -7.89
CA GLY A 253 -1.17 -11.77 -8.39
C GLY A 253 -0.18 -11.11 -9.36
N SER A 254 0.92 -11.81 -9.64
CA SER A 254 1.99 -11.33 -10.52
C SER A 254 1.55 -11.26 -11.99
N ASN A 255 0.95 -10.12 -12.37
CA ASN A 255 0.56 -9.80 -13.74
C ASN A 255 0.63 -8.28 -13.98
N ALA A 256 1.76 -7.82 -14.51
CA ALA A 256 2.02 -6.40 -14.75
C ALA A 256 1.03 -5.78 -15.75
N ASP A 257 0.78 -6.46 -16.88
CA ASP A 257 -0.13 -5.97 -17.92
C ASP A 257 -1.56 -5.78 -17.37
N ALA A 258 -2.07 -6.77 -16.64
CA ALA A 258 -3.40 -6.68 -16.06
C ALA A 258 -3.48 -5.65 -14.93
N THR A 259 -2.40 -5.44 -14.19
CA THR A 259 -2.33 -4.42 -13.13
C THR A 259 -2.32 -3.01 -13.74
N GLU A 260 -1.58 -2.81 -14.81
CA GLU A 260 -1.59 -1.56 -15.58
C GLU A 260 -2.99 -1.27 -16.15
N GLU A 261 -3.60 -2.27 -16.79
CA GLU A 261 -4.93 -2.15 -17.36
C GLU A 261 -5.98 -1.84 -16.29
N LEU A 262 -5.87 -2.47 -15.11
CA LEU A 262 -6.73 -2.18 -13.97
C LEU A 262 -6.54 -0.73 -13.49
N ALA A 263 -5.30 -0.28 -13.28
CA ALA A 263 -5.03 1.09 -12.85
C ALA A 263 -5.59 2.13 -13.84
N SER A 264 -5.43 1.88 -15.15
CA SER A 264 -6.02 2.72 -16.21
C SER A 264 -7.55 2.70 -16.16
N THR A 265 -8.16 1.52 -15.98
CA THR A 265 -9.62 1.32 -15.93
C THR A 265 -10.24 2.02 -14.72
N LEU A 266 -9.64 1.88 -13.55
CA LEU A 266 -10.06 2.59 -12.33
C LEU A 266 -9.89 4.10 -12.49
N GLY A 267 -8.83 4.56 -13.15
CA GLY A 267 -8.62 5.96 -13.48
C GLY A 267 -9.70 6.55 -14.39
N ASP A 268 -10.07 5.81 -15.45
CA ASP A 268 -11.20 6.18 -16.31
C ASP A 268 -12.53 6.22 -15.55
N LEU A 269 -12.74 5.27 -14.65
CA LEU A 269 -13.93 5.21 -13.80
C LEU A 269 -13.98 6.43 -12.86
N ILE A 270 -12.88 6.74 -12.18
CA ILE A 270 -12.75 7.90 -11.28
C ILE A 270 -13.02 9.21 -12.04
N ARG A 271 -12.43 9.42 -13.23
CA ARG A 271 -12.71 10.62 -14.05
C ARG A 271 -14.19 10.81 -14.34
N ARG A 272 -14.88 9.73 -14.67
CA ARG A 272 -16.31 9.77 -14.98
C ARG A 272 -17.16 10.03 -13.75
N LEU A 273 -16.75 9.53 -12.60
CA LEU A 273 -17.43 9.80 -11.34
C LEU A 273 -17.21 11.25 -10.86
N GLN A 274 -16.13 11.90 -11.28
CA GLN A 274 -15.84 13.31 -11.01
C GLN A 274 -16.60 14.28 -11.95
N ALA A 275 -16.95 13.83 -13.16
CA ALA A 275 -17.63 14.60 -14.19
C ALA A 275 -19.07 14.07 -14.40
N PRO A 276 -20.04 14.49 -13.57
CA PRO A 276 -21.43 14.01 -13.60
C PRO A 276 -22.18 14.35 -14.89
#